data_AF-A0A9D2NRW3-F1
#
_entry.id   AF-A0A9D2NRW3-F1
#
_cell.length_a   1.000
_cell.length_b   1.000
_cell.length_c   1.000
_cell.angle_alpha   90.00
_cell.angle_beta   90.00
_cell.angle_gamma   90.00
#
_symmetry.space_group_name_H-M   'P 1'
#
loop_
_entity.id
_entity.type
_entity.pdbx_description
1 polymer ?
#
loop_
_entity_poly.entity_id
_entity_poly.type
_entity_poly.pdbx_seq_one_letter_code
_entity_poly.pdbx_strand_id
1 'polypeptide(L)'
;MSSLIRTAESLTALKQASDAFAAESAFDASGIVTGFNQLEVQVHTDTQILETVIDAAKAMDLESHDTESAEAALKTLREAEDLLGAEPTQAQVDEMLKKLVNAITNVMKTEAEAARDALQALISEAEAIDLSHKTTASREAFAQALEDAKAVLADENADAQALDEAYRNLQAAINGLQDIVDSDKSALEQAIADAKKVNTSLYTKETVDVFEQALKEAEAVMADETATQDQVDAAAKKLIAAQNALQKNPETPADPQDPDEGKPGEGTDSDTAAASALPTTAAALIVSGAAAALMLRKRKHHI
;
A
#
# COMPACT_ATOMS: atom_id res chain seq x y z
N MET A 1 -13.91 -5.52 -22.13
CA MET A 1 -12.78 -5.68 -23.08
C MET A 1 -13.16 -5.28 -24.51
N SER A 2 -14.21 -5.80 -25.14
CA SER A 2 -14.51 -5.47 -26.56
C SER A 2 -15.06 -4.06 -26.87
N SER A 3 -15.49 -3.25 -25.90
CA SER A 3 -15.84 -1.84 -26.12
C SER A 3 -14.61 -0.91 -26.08
N LEU A 4 -13.72 -1.11 -25.09
CA LEU A 4 -12.53 -0.30 -24.82
C LEU A 4 -11.48 -0.30 -25.94
N ILE A 5 -11.45 -1.34 -26.80
CA ILE A 5 -10.55 -1.37 -27.96
C ILE A 5 -11.08 -0.48 -29.10
N ARG A 6 -12.42 -0.38 -29.25
CA ARG A 6 -13.04 0.39 -30.33
C ARG A 6 -12.84 1.90 -30.15
N THR A 7 -12.82 2.39 -28.92
CA THR A 7 -12.67 3.83 -28.62
C THR A 7 -11.30 4.37 -29.03
N ALA A 8 -10.22 3.64 -28.74
CA ALA A 8 -8.86 4.03 -29.14
C ALA A 8 -8.65 4.00 -30.68
N GLU A 9 -9.22 2.98 -31.35
CA GLU A 9 -9.21 2.88 -32.81
C GLU A 9 -10.05 4.00 -33.46
N SER A 10 -11.24 4.30 -32.92
CA SER A 10 -12.10 5.39 -33.44
C SER A 10 -11.46 6.77 -33.23
N LEU A 11 -10.77 7.00 -32.11
CA LEU A 11 -10.00 8.23 -31.86
C LEU A 11 -8.84 8.42 -32.85
N THR A 12 -8.14 7.33 -33.16
CA THR A 12 -7.07 7.34 -34.16
C THR A 12 -7.64 7.66 -35.56
N ALA A 13 -8.78 7.07 -35.91
CA ALA A 13 -9.48 7.36 -37.17
C ALA A 13 -9.99 8.81 -37.23
N LEU A 14 -10.53 9.35 -36.13
CA LEU A 14 -11.01 10.73 -36.04
C LEU A 14 -9.88 11.74 -36.25
N LYS A 15 -8.72 11.49 -35.63
CA LYS A 15 -7.51 12.29 -35.81
C LYS A 15 -6.99 12.22 -37.24
N GLN A 16 -6.93 11.02 -37.84
CA GLN A 16 -6.53 10.85 -39.24
C GLN A 16 -7.48 11.56 -40.21
N ALA A 17 -8.80 11.53 -39.96
CA ALA A 17 -9.77 12.27 -40.76
C ALA A 17 -9.59 13.79 -40.66
N SER A 18 -9.32 14.30 -39.45
CA SER A 18 -8.99 15.72 -39.23
C SER A 18 -7.70 16.13 -39.96
N ASP A 19 -6.64 15.32 -39.86
CA ASP A 19 -5.34 15.59 -40.48
C ASP A 19 -5.40 15.50 -42.02
N ALA A 20 -6.20 14.59 -42.57
CA ALA A 20 -6.46 14.49 -44.01
C ALA A 20 -7.22 15.72 -44.54
N PHE A 21 -8.29 16.14 -43.84
CA PHE A 21 -9.08 17.32 -44.23
C PHE A 21 -8.24 18.62 -44.25
N ALA A 22 -7.23 18.73 -43.38
CA ALA A 22 -6.30 19.85 -43.41
C ALA A 22 -5.38 19.88 -44.66
N ALA A 23 -5.12 18.72 -45.28
CA ALA A 23 -4.18 18.56 -46.39
C ALA A 23 -4.82 18.73 -47.79
N GLU A 24 -6.12 18.48 -47.94
CA GLU A 24 -6.84 18.48 -49.23
C GLU A 24 -6.92 19.88 -49.92
N SER A 25 -6.60 20.96 -49.20
CA SER A 25 -6.75 22.35 -49.63
C SER A 25 -5.82 22.83 -50.77
N ALA A 26 -5.10 21.93 -51.44
CA ALA A 26 -4.04 22.22 -52.41
C ALA A 26 -4.27 21.70 -53.85
N PHE A 27 -5.48 21.26 -54.20
CA PHE A 27 -5.77 20.68 -55.53
C PHE A 27 -6.08 21.75 -56.61
N ASP A 28 -5.27 21.82 -57.67
CA ASP A 28 -5.47 22.75 -58.80
C ASP A 28 -6.62 22.30 -59.72
N ALA A 29 -7.79 22.91 -59.52
CA ALA A 29 -9.01 22.60 -60.24
C ALA A 29 -9.12 23.20 -61.67
N SER A 30 -8.13 23.99 -62.13
CA SER A 30 -8.30 24.85 -63.32
C SER A 30 -8.66 24.07 -64.62
N GLY A 31 -8.12 22.86 -64.79
CA GLY A 31 -8.39 22.03 -65.97
C GLY A 31 -9.73 21.27 -65.96
N ILE A 32 -10.36 21.09 -64.80
CA ILE A 32 -11.57 20.24 -64.64
C ILE A 32 -12.84 21.07 -64.83
N VAL A 33 -12.84 22.33 -64.39
CA VAL A 33 -13.99 23.25 -64.45
C VAL A 33 -14.51 23.47 -65.87
N THR A 34 -13.65 23.47 -66.90
CA THR A 34 -14.09 23.65 -68.29
C THR A 34 -14.83 22.42 -68.86
N GLY A 35 -14.56 21.22 -68.36
CA GLY A 35 -15.28 20.00 -68.77
C GLY A 35 -16.64 19.83 -68.10
N PHE A 36 -16.78 20.31 -66.87
CA PHE A 36 -17.97 20.09 -66.05
C PHE A 36 -19.21 20.87 -66.51
N ASN A 37 -19.02 22.00 -67.21
CA ASN A 37 -20.09 22.95 -67.53
C ASN A 37 -21.04 22.51 -68.67
N GLN A 38 -20.88 21.28 -69.19
CA GLN A 38 -21.59 20.76 -70.38
C GLN A 38 -22.36 19.46 -70.12
N LEU A 39 -22.24 18.84 -68.93
CA LEU A 39 -23.08 17.74 -68.48
C LEU A 39 -23.83 18.15 -67.21
N GLU A 40 -25.12 17.84 -67.13
CA GLU A 40 -25.87 17.82 -65.86
C GLU A 40 -25.36 16.63 -65.01
N VAL A 41 -24.18 16.78 -64.40
CA VAL A 41 -23.65 15.84 -63.42
C VAL A 41 -24.21 16.21 -62.05
N GLN A 42 -25.04 15.31 -61.53
CA GLN A 42 -25.49 15.31 -60.15
C GLN A 42 -24.27 15.12 -59.23
N VAL A 43 -23.69 16.23 -58.76
CA VAL A 43 -22.54 16.22 -57.83
C VAL A 43 -23.00 15.52 -56.55
N HIS A 44 -22.53 14.30 -56.32
CA HIS A 44 -22.83 13.57 -55.10
C HIS A 44 -21.96 14.11 -53.97
N THR A 45 -22.58 14.49 -52.87
CA THR A 45 -21.92 14.87 -51.62
C THR A 45 -21.35 13.62 -50.95
N ASP A 46 -20.10 13.68 -50.48
CA ASP A 46 -19.51 12.61 -49.66
C ASP A 46 -19.89 12.80 -48.18
N THR A 47 -20.83 11.98 -47.72
CA THR A 47 -21.34 11.96 -46.36
C THR A 47 -20.66 10.92 -45.47
N GLN A 48 -19.82 10.03 -46.02
CA GLN A 48 -19.37 8.82 -45.33
C GLN A 48 -18.55 9.10 -44.07
N ILE A 49 -17.74 10.16 -44.10
CA ILE A 49 -16.95 10.58 -42.93
C ILE A 49 -17.88 11.10 -41.82
N LEU A 50 -18.90 11.91 -42.16
CA LEU A 50 -19.85 12.43 -41.18
C LEU A 50 -20.70 11.31 -40.56
N GLU A 51 -21.20 10.37 -41.37
CA GLU A 51 -21.88 9.15 -40.92
C GLU A 51 -21.01 8.35 -39.93
N THR A 52 -19.74 8.15 -40.25
CA THR A 52 -18.78 7.43 -39.39
C THR A 52 -18.58 8.15 -38.04
N VAL A 53 -18.51 9.48 -38.02
CA VAL A 53 -18.36 10.25 -36.76
C VAL A 53 -19.64 10.26 -35.94
N ILE A 54 -20.82 10.29 -36.59
CA ILE A 54 -22.12 10.14 -35.92
C ILE A 54 -22.20 8.79 -35.20
N ASP A 55 -21.82 7.69 -35.87
CA ASP A 55 -21.83 6.35 -35.28
C ASP A 55 -20.80 6.20 -34.13
N ALA A 56 -19.62 6.81 -34.27
CA ALA A 56 -18.64 6.87 -33.19
C ALA A 56 -19.17 7.64 -31.97
N ALA A 57 -19.79 8.81 -32.18
CA ALA A 57 -20.37 9.64 -31.12
C ALA A 57 -21.51 8.90 -30.37
N LYS A 58 -22.37 8.19 -31.10
CA LYS A 58 -23.41 7.33 -30.50
C LYS A 58 -22.82 6.21 -29.65
N ALA A 59 -21.68 5.66 -30.05
CA ALA A 59 -20.99 4.61 -29.30
C ALA A 59 -20.28 5.12 -28.02
N MET A 60 -20.14 6.43 -27.83
CA MET A 60 -19.57 7.04 -26.62
C MET A 60 -20.57 7.18 -25.46
N ASP A 61 -21.84 6.79 -25.63
CA ASP A 61 -22.89 6.83 -24.60
C ASP A 61 -23.04 8.20 -23.91
N LEU A 62 -22.94 9.27 -24.72
CA LEU A 62 -22.97 10.67 -24.27
C LEU A 62 -24.25 11.04 -23.48
N GLU A 63 -25.34 10.28 -23.63
CA GLU A 63 -26.58 10.46 -22.86
C GLU A 63 -26.44 10.08 -21.38
N SER A 64 -25.40 9.33 -21.02
CA SER A 64 -25.07 8.99 -19.63
C SER A 64 -24.23 10.06 -18.91
N HIS A 65 -23.70 11.05 -19.64
CA HIS A 65 -22.79 12.08 -19.11
C HIS A 65 -23.56 13.38 -18.80
N ASP A 66 -23.74 13.68 -17.50
CA ASP A 66 -24.42 14.89 -17.00
C ASP A 66 -23.49 16.12 -17.05
N THR A 67 -23.12 16.55 -18.26
CA THR A 67 -22.20 17.69 -18.49
C THR A 67 -22.66 18.60 -19.64
N GLU A 68 -22.40 19.91 -19.53
CA GLU A 68 -22.72 20.89 -20.58
C GLU A 68 -22.02 20.56 -21.92
N SER A 69 -20.81 19.98 -21.88
CA SER A 69 -20.10 19.53 -23.08
C SER A 69 -20.79 18.32 -23.72
N ALA A 70 -21.31 17.36 -22.95
CA ALA A 70 -22.06 16.22 -23.47
C ALA A 70 -23.42 16.66 -24.04
N GLU A 71 -24.15 17.55 -23.37
CA GLU A 71 -25.37 18.16 -23.90
C GLU A 71 -25.12 18.88 -25.24
N ALA A 72 -24.04 19.65 -25.33
CA ALA A 72 -23.64 20.32 -26.58
C ALA A 72 -23.30 19.32 -27.69
N ALA A 73 -22.56 18.24 -27.38
CA ALA A 73 -22.25 17.18 -28.34
C ALA A 73 -23.50 16.43 -28.82
N LEU A 74 -24.43 16.09 -27.91
CA LEU A 74 -25.72 15.49 -28.25
C LEU A 74 -26.61 16.43 -29.10
N LYS A 75 -26.53 17.75 -28.88
CA LYS A 75 -27.22 18.73 -29.72
C LYS A 75 -26.61 18.76 -31.13
N THR A 76 -25.29 18.83 -31.26
CA THR A 76 -24.62 18.81 -32.57
C THR A 76 -24.76 17.47 -33.29
N LEU A 77 -24.86 16.36 -32.56
CA LEU A 77 -25.16 15.03 -33.12
C LEU A 77 -26.52 15.03 -33.84
N ARG A 78 -27.57 15.55 -33.20
CA ARG A 78 -28.92 15.68 -33.79
C ARG A 78 -28.91 16.62 -35.01
N GLU A 79 -28.21 17.76 -34.92
CA GLU A 79 -28.03 18.67 -36.07
C GLU A 79 -27.33 17.99 -37.26
N ALA A 80 -26.40 17.06 -37.01
CA ALA A 80 -25.72 16.30 -38.04
C ALA A 80 -26.62 15.22 -38.68
N GLU A 81 -27.46 14.55 -37.88
CA GLU A 81 -28.47 13.60 -38.37
C GLU A 81 -29.53 14.29 -39.24
N ASP A 82 -30.07 15.42 -38.77
CA ASP A 82 -31.04 16.24 -39.52
C ASP A 82 -30.46 16.73 -40.85
N LEU A 83 -29.16 17.08 -40.87
CA LEU A 83 -28.46 17.53 -42.07
C LEU A 83 -28.37 16.43 -43.14
N LEU A 84 -28.07 15.18 -42.75
CA LEU A 84 -28.01 14.05 -43.68
C LEU A 84 -29.37 13.73 -44.31
N GLY A 85 -30.47 14.02 -43.61
CA GLY A 85 -31.83 13.89 -44.14
C GLY A 85 -32.25 14.94 -45.18
N ALA A 86 -31.42 15.97 -45.43
CA ALA A 86 -31.80 17.18 -46.17
C ALA A 86 -31.07 17.38 -47.52
N GLU A 87 -30.49 16.32 -48.10
CA GLU A 87 -29.65 16.38 -49.32
C GLU A 87 -28.57 17.49 -49.26
N PRO A 88 -27.65 17.43 -48.27
CA PRO A 88 -26.74 18.55 -47.97
C PRO A 88 -25.67 18.74 -49.04
N THR A 89 -25.18 19.97 -49.18
CA THR A 89 -23.97 20.26 -49.96
C THR A 89 -22.70 19.87 -49.20
N GLN A 90 -21.61 19.59 -49.92
CA GLN A 90 -20.31 19.24 -49.31
C GLN A 90 -19.86 20.25 -48.25
N ALA A 91 -19.97 21.56 -48.54
CA ALA A 91 -19.59 22.60 -47.58
C ALA A 91 -20.37 22.55 -46.26
N GLN A 92 -21.64 22.11 -46.27
CA GLN A 92 -22.42 21.91 -45.05
C GLN A 92 -21.98 20.65 -44.29
N VAL A 93 -21.65 19.57 -45.00
CA VAL A 93 -21.10 18.34 -44.41
C VAL A 93 -19.76 18.62 -43.74
N ASP A 94 -18.86 19.34 -44.41
CA ASP A 94 -17.54 19.72 -43.89
C ASP A 94 -17.65 20.62 -42.64
N GLU A 95 -18.55 21.61 -42.66
CA GLU A 95 -18.82 22.48 -41.50
C GLU A 95 -19.39 21.68 -40.32
N MET A 96 -20.31 20.74 -40.59
CA MET A 96 -20.93 19.91 -39.57
C MET A 96 -19.96 18.90 -38.97
N LEU A 97 -19.14 18.24 -39.79
CA LEU A 97 -18.07 17.36 -39.35
C LEU A 97 -17.14 18.09 -38.38
N LYS A 98 -16.70 19.29 -38.74
CA LYS A 98 -15.87 20.14 -37.86
C LYS A 98 -16.57 20.49 -36.55
N LYS A 99 -17.86 20.83 -36.58
CA LYS A 99 -18.64 21.10 -35.36
C LYS A 99 -18.72 19.87 -34.45
N LEU A 100 -19.08 18.72 -35.01
CA LEU A 100 -19.27 17.48 -34.26
C LEU A 100 -17.95 16.98 -33.64
N VAL A 101 -16.85 16.97 -34.41
CA VAL A 101 -15.51 16.61 -33.92
C VAL A 101 -15.07 17.53 -32.77
N ASN A 102 -15.28 18.85 -32.89
CA ASN A 102 -14.95 19.79 -31.81
C ASN A 102 -15.80 19.56 -30.55
N ALA A 103 -17.09 19.28 -30.69
CA ALA A 103 -17.97 19.02 -29.56
C ALA A 103 -17.56 17.74 -28.81
N ILE A 104 -17.27 16.65 -29.54
CA ILE A 104 -16.75 15.39 -28.97
C ILE A 104 -15.40 15.59 -28.30
N THR A 105 -14.49 16.36 -28.92
CA THR A 105 -13.17 16.66 -28.34
C THR A 105 -13.29 17.43 -27.03
N ASN A 106 -14.26 18.36 -26.93
CA ASN A 106 -14.53 19.09 -25.69
C ASN A 106 -15.06 18.17 -24.58
N VAL A 107 -15.93 17.20 -24.89
CA VAL A 107 -16.41 16.19 -23.93
C VAL A 107 -15.22 15.43 -23.32
N MET A 108 -14.39 14.84 -24.17
CA MET A 108 -13.20 14.10 -23.74
C MET A 108 -12.24 14.93 -22.91
N LYS A 109 -12.08 16.21 -23.26
CA LYS A 109 -11.24 17.13 -22.50
C LYS A 109 -11.82 17.38 -21.10
N THR A 110 -13.12 17.64 -20.98
CA THR A 110 -13.79 17.83 -19.68
C THR A 110 -13.66 16.58 -18.79
N GLU A 111 -13.79 15.38 -19.37
CA GLU A 111 -13.60 14.11 -18.64
C GLU A 111 -12.15 13.94 -18.15
N ALA A 112 -11.16 14.22 -18.99
CA ALA A 112 -9.75 14.14 -18.62
C ALA A 112 -9.38 15.19 -17.55
N GLU A 113 -9.95 16.40 -17.62
CA GLU A 113 -9.78 17.43 -16.57
C GLU A 113 -10.37 16.97 -15.24
N ALA A 114 -11.59 16.40 -15.23
CA ALA A 114 -12.22 15.88 -14.00
C ALA A 114 -11.47 14.68 -13.39
N ALA A 115 -11.00 13.73 -14.23
CA ALA A 115 -10.20 12.60 -13.77
C ALA A 115 -8.82 13.05 -13.22
N ARG A 116 -8.22 14.08 -13.81
CA ARG A 116 -6.97 14.70 -13.35
C ARG A 116 -7.15 15.35 -11.97
N ASP A 117 -8.22 16.10 -11.76
CA ASP A 117 -8.53 16.69 -10.45
C ASP A 117 -8.75 15.63 -9.36
N ALA A 118 -9.47 14.55 -9.69
CA ALA A 118 -9.68 13.42 -8.78
C ALA A 118 -8.38 12.70 -8.41
N LEU A 119 -7.49 12.47 -9.40
CA LEU A 119 -6.16 11.89 -9.17
C LEU A 119 -5.26 12.80 -8.34
N GLN A 120 -5.25 14.10 -8.61
CA GLN A 120 -4.50 15.10 -7.83
C GLN A 120 -4.97 15.16 -6.37
N ALA A 121 -6.28 15.07 -6.12
CA ALA A 121 -6.83 14.99 -4.77
C ALA A 121 -6.36 13.72 -4.04
N LEU A 122 -6.48 12.54 -4.67
CA LEU A 122 -6.04 11.28 -4.08
C LEU A 122 -4.53 11.24 -3.81
N ILE A 123 -3.70 11.80 -4.70
CA ILE A 123 -2.25 11.94 -4.47
C ILE A 123 -1.98 12.82 -3.24
N SER A 124 -2.74 13.91 -3.05
CA SER A 124 -2.59 14.80 -1.90
C SER A 124 -2.99 14.12 -0.58
N GLU A 125 -4.04 13.30 -0.61
CA GLU A 125 -4.43 12.46 0.54
C GLU A 125 -3.38 11.39 0.84
N ALA A 126 -2.86 10.72 -0.20
CA ALA A 126 -1.84 9.70 -0.10
C ALA A 126 -0.54 10.24 0.54
N GLU A 127 -0.08 11.42 0.12
CA GLU A 127 1.10 12.08 0.70
C GLU A 127 0.95 12.45 2.18
N ALA A 128 -0.29 12.56 2.68
CA ALA A 128 -0.59 12.86 4.08
C ALA A 128 -0.71 11.60 4.98
N ILE A 129 -0.64 10.38 4.43
CA ILE A 129 -0.75 9.15 5.20
C ILE A 129 0.51 8.92 6.06
N ASP A 130 0.33 8.73 7.36
CA ASP A 130 1.43 8.27 8.22
C ASP A 130 1.77 6.79 7.93
N LEU A 131 3.01 6.59 7.47
CA LEU A 131 3.59 5.28 7.16
C LEU A 131 4.51 4.77 8.27
N SER A 132 4.58 5.41 9.44
CA SER A 132 5.44 5.02 10.57
C SER A 132 5.19 3.56 11.00
N HIS A 133 3.92 3.21 11.26
CA HIS A 133 3.48 1.91 11.76
C HIS A 133 3.03 0.93 10.65
N LYS A 134 3.42 1.16 9.39
CA LYS A 134 3.06 0.26 8.26
C LYS A 134 4.19 -0.71 7.91
N THR A 135 3.84 -1.94 7.53
CA THR A 135 4.81 -2.96 7.12
C THR A 135 5.61 -2.53 5.89
N THR A 136 6.91 -2.83 5.85
CA THR A 136 7.81 -2.45 4.75
C THR A 136 7.27 -2.83 3.38
N ALA A 137 6.80 -4.08 3.19
CA ALA A 137 6.27 -4.54 1.91
C ALA A 137 5.04 -3.74 1.45
N SER A 138 4.12 -3.38 2.36
CA SER A 138 2.97 -2.55 2.01
C SER A 138 3.35 -1.10 1.70
N ARG A 139 4.39 -0.56 2.36
CA ARG A 139 4.92 0.78 2.06
C ARG A 139 5.62 0.85 0.71
N GLU A 140 6.36 -0.19 0.34
CA GLU A 140 7.02 -0.30 -0.96
C GLU A 140 5.98 -0.34 -2.10
N ALA A 141 4.93 -1.15 -1.96
CA ALA A 141 3.83 -1.20 -2.91
C ALA A 141 3.06 0.13 -3.02
N PHE A 142 2.80 0.79 -1.88
CA PHE A 142 2.20 2.13 -1.83
C PHE A 142 3.07 3.20 -2.49
N ALA A 143 4.38 3.21 -2.21
CA ALA A 143 5.31 4.19 -2.77
C ALA A 143 5.40 4.08 -4.29
N GLN A 144 5.46 2.85 -4.84
CA GLN A 144 5.44 2.64 -6.29
C GLN A 144 4.14 3.16 -6.92
N ALA A 145 2.98 2.80 -6.37
CA ALA A 145 1.69 3.25 -6.89
C ALA A 145 1.53 4.79 -6.83
N LEU A 146 2.11 5.45 -5.83
CA LEU A 146 2.14 6.91 -5.71
C LEU A 146 3.08 7.55 -6.74
N GLU A 147 4.22 6.94 -7.06
CA GLU A 147 5.13 7.40 -8.12
C GLU A 147 4.48 7.24 -9.51
N ASP A 148 3.90 6.07 -9.79
CA ASP A 148 3.19 5.79 -11.04
C ASP A 148 2.01 6.76 -11.25
N ALA A 149 1.22 7.02 -10.19
CA ALA A 149 0.11 7.98 -10.23
C ALA A 149 0.58 9.41 -10.54
N LYS A 150 1.71 9.85 -9.95
CA LYS A 150 2.31 11.15 -10.24
C LYS A 150 2.83 11.24 -11.68
N ALA A 151 3.40 10.16 -12.22
CA ALA A 151 3.87 10.11 -13.60
C ALA A 151 2.71 10.27 -14.60
N VAL A 152 1.58 9.58 -14.39
CA VAL A 152 0.39 9.73 -15.23
C VAL A 152 -0.24 11.13 -15.09
N LEU A 153 -0.32 11.66 -13.87
CA LEU A 153 -0.82 13.02 -13.63
C LEU A 153 -0.01 14.09 -14.39
N ALA A 154 1.31 13.90 -14.49
CA ALA A 154 2.24 14.82 -15.15
C ALA A 154 2.22 14.75 -16.69
N ASP A 155 1.64 13.72 -17.31
CA ASP A 155 1.48 13.68 -18.78
C ASP A 155 0.29 14.52 -19.21
N GLU A 156 0.56 15.70 -19.78
CA GLU A 156 -0.44 16.63 -20.32
C GLU A 156 -1.40 15.97 -21.34
N ASN A 157 -1.03 14.85 -21.95
CA ASN A 157 -1.81 14.12 -22.94
C ASN A 157 -2.54 12.88 -22.38
N ALA A 158 -2.42 12.60 -21.08
CA ALA A 158 -3.12 11.49 -20.44
C ALA A 158 -4.64 11.64 -20.62
N ASP A 159 -5.28 10.61 -21.15
CA ASP A 159 -6.74 10.55 -21.27
C ASP A 159 -7.40 10.19 -19.93
N ALA A 160 -8.73 10.35 -19.88
CA ALA A 160 -9.51 10.06 -18.69
C ALA A 160 -9.35 8.60 -18.21
N GLN A 161 -9.13 7.63 -19.11
CA GLN A 161 -8.99 6.23 -18.74
C GLN A 161 -7.65 5.96 -18.05
N ALA A 162 -6.55 6.52 -18.54
CA ALA A 162 -5.23 6.41 -17.92
C ALA A 162 -5.21 7.04 -16.52
N LEU A 163 -5.82 8.22 -16.38
CA LEU A 163 -5.98 8.91 -15.09
C LEU A 163 -6.83 8.11 -14.10
N ASP A 164 -7.94 7.52 -14.56
CA ASP A 164 -8.80 6.62 -13.77
C ASP A 164 -8.09 5.34 -13.33
N GLU A 165 -7.27 4.74 -14.20
CA GLU A 165 -6.50 3.54 -13.88
C GLU A 165 -5.43 3.85 -12.81
N ALA A 166 -4.72 4.97 -12.96
CA ALA A 166 -3.79 5.47 -11.96
C ALA A 166 -4.48 5.74 -10.60
N TYR A 167 -5.67 6.36 -10.62
CA TYR A 167 -6.48 6.59 -9.41
C TYR A 167 -6.83 5.27 -8.72
N ARG A 168 -7.36 4.30 -9.46
CA ARG A 168 -7.75 2.99 -8.91
C ARG A 168 -6.56 2.20 -8.35
N ASN A 169 -5.41 2.27 -9.02
CA ASN A 169 -4.18 1.61 -8.58
C ASN A 169 -3.64 2.23 -7.29
N LEU A 170 -3.59 3.56 -7.18
CA LEU A 170 -3.21 4.26 -5.95
C LEU A 170 -4.21 3.98 -4.82
N GLN A 171 -5.51 4.02 -5.09
CA GLN A 171 -6.55 3.71 -4.09
C GLN A 171 -6.46 2.26 -3.59
N ALA A 172 -6.16 1.31 -4.48
CA ALA A 172 -5.93 -0.08 -4.11
C ALA A 172 -4.67 -0.24 -3.24
N ALA A 173 -3.60 0.51 -3.52
CA ALA A 173 -2.38 0.49 -2.72
C ALA A 173 -2.57 1.15 -1.34
N ILE A 174 -3.33 2.24 -1.24
CA ILE A 174 -3.78 2.84 0.04
C ILE A 174 -4.54 1.80 0.87
N ASN A 175 -5.53 1.13 0.26
CA ASN A 175 -6.31 0.08 0.91
C ASN A 175 -5.47 -1.18 1.23
N GLY A 176 -4.32 -1.35 0.57
CA GLY A 176 -3.36 -2.43 0.77
C GLY A 176 -2.31 -2.15 1.84
N LEU A 177 -2.30 -0.96 2.46
CA LEU A 177 -1.44 -0.65 3.59
C LEU A 177 -1.77 -1.58 4.78
N GLN A 178 -0.72 -2.20 5.35
CA GLN A 178 -0.86 -3.14 6.47
C GLN A 178 -0.14 -2.59 7.69
N ASP A 179 -0.80 -2.62 8.84
CA ASP A 179 -0.19 -2.27 10.12
C ASP A 179 0.86 -3.30 10.56
N ILE A 180 1.87 -2.83 11.28
CA ILE A 180 2.78 -3.72 12.02
C ILE A 180 1.99 -4.34 13.18
N VAL A 181 2.11 -5.66 13.36
CA VAL A 181 1.52 -6.33 14.52
C VAL A 181 2.50 -6.24 15.69
N ASP A 182 2.20 -5.36 16.64
CA ASP A 182 3.02 -5.19 17.84
C ASP A 182 3.12 -6.49 18.67
N SER A 183 4.32 -6.78 19.15
CA SER A 183 4.57 -7.90 20.07
C SER A 183 4.19 -7.54 21.51
N ASP A 184 3.63 -8.50 22.26
CA ASP A 184 3.34 -8.35 23.68
C ASP A 184 4.64 -8.39 24.49
N LYS A 185 5.09 -7.20 24.93
CA LYS A 185 6.30 -7.01 25.74
C LYS A 185 6.07 -7.05 27.25
N SER A 186 4.84 -7.27 27.74
CA SER A 186 4.52 -7.18 29.17
C SER A 186 5.36 -8.10 30.06
N ALA A 187 5.63 -9.33 29.60
CA ALA A 187 6.49 -10.28 30.31
C ALA A 187 7.97 -9.86 30.33
N LEU A 188 8.45 -9.20 29.27
CA LEU A 188 9.81 -8.65 29.19
C LEU A 188 9.96 -7.41 30.10
N GLU A 189 8.93 -6.56 30.15
CA GLU A 189 8.88 -5.39 31.04
C GLU A 189 8.99 -5.80 32.50
N GLN A 190 8.18 -6.78 32.92
CA GLN A 190 8.20 -7.30 34.28
C GLN A 190 9.57 -7.93 34.62
N ALA A 191 10.16 -8.71 33.69
CA ALA A 191 11.48 -9.30 33.90
C ALA A 191 12.59 -8.23 34.06
N ILE A 192 12.57 -7.16 33.28
CA ILE A 192 13.49 -6.02 33.41
C ILE A 192 13.27 -5.29 34.74
N ALA A 193 12.02 -5.07 35.13
CA ALA A 193 11.67 -4.40 36.38
C ALA A 193 12.09 -5.20 37.62
N ASP A 194 12.00 -6.53 37.59
CA ASP A 194 12.46 -7.40 38.68
C ASP A 194 13.98 -7.59 38.69
N ALA A 195 14.63 -7.67 37.53
CA ALA A 195 16.08 -7.68 37.41
C ALA A 195 16.70 -6.41 38.02
N LYS A 196 16.12 -5.23 37.78
CA LYS A 196 16.60 -3.95 38.35
C LYS A 196 16.51 -3.84 39.88
N LYS A 197 15.83 -4.76 40.56
CA LYS A 197 15.76 -4.83 42.04
C LYS A 197 16.86 -5.70 42.65
N VAL A 198 17.62 -6.45 41.84
CA VAL A 198 18.67 -7.36 42.32
C VAL A 198 19.86 -6.56 42.84
N ASN A 199 20.20 -6.76 44.12
CA ASN A 199 21.45 -6.24 44.68
C ASN A 199 22.64 -7.13 44.24
N THR A 200 23.31 -6.74 43.16
CA THR A 200 24.43 -7.51 42.56
C THR A 200 25.64 -7.68 43.48
N SER A 201 25.82 -6.81 44.50
CA SER A 201 26.95 -6.89 45.45
C SER A 201 27.00 -8.17 46.30
N LEU A 202 25.88 -8.91 46.39
CA LEU A 202 25.78 -10.17 47.12
C LEU A 202 26.27 -11.40 46.32
N TYR A 203 26.64 -11.21 45.05
CA TYR A 203 26.88 -12.28 44.09
C TYR A 203 28.30 -12.26 43.51
N THR A 204 28.73 -13.40 42.97
CA THR A 204 30.04 -13.56 42.31
C THR A 204 30.10 -12.76 41.02
N LYS A 205 31.28 -12.18 40.73
CA LYS A 205 31.46 -11.30 39.57
C LYS A 205 31.12 -12.00 38.26
N GLU A 206 31.52 -13.27 38.09
CA GLU A 206 31.27 -14.04 36.87
C GLU A 206 29.77 -14.18 36.56
N THR A 207 28.95 -14.39 37.58
CA THR A 207 27.49 -14.52 37.40
C THR A 207 26.80 -13.18 37.23
N VAL A 208 27.28 -12.12 37.90
CA VAL A 208 26.80 -10.74 37.72
C VAL A 208 27.06 -10.25 36.29
N ASP A 209 28.25 -10.47 35.73
CA ASP A 209 28.60 -10.05 34.37
C ASP A 209 27.64 -10.66 33.32
N VAL A 210 27.26 -11.93 33.49
CA VAL A 210 26.30 -12.63 32.61
C VAL A 210 24.88 -12.08 32.78
N PHE A 211 24.47 -11.76 34.00
CA PHE A 211 23.17 -11.16 34.30
C PHE A 211 23.03 -9.74 33.75
N GLU A 212 24.04 -8.87 33.94
CA GLU A 212 24.05 -7.51 33.41
C GLU A 212 24.03 -7.50 31.86
N GLN A 213 24.75 -8.42 31.23
CA GLN A 213 24.70 -8.59 29.78
C GLN A 213 23.31 -9.05 29.29
N ALA A 214 22.66 -9.98 30.00
CA ALA A 214 21.30 -10.40 29.68
C ALA A 214 20.26 -9.28 29.89
N LEU A 215 20.42 -8.45 30.92
CA LEU A 215 19.58 -7.28 31.18
C LEU A 215 19.71 -6.25 30.05
N LYS A 216 20.95 -5.94 29.63
CA LYS A 216 21.21 -5.02 28.52
C LYS A 216 20.59 -5.48 27.20
N GLU A 217 20.65 -6.78 26.90
CA GLU A 217 19.99 -7.35 25.72
C GLU A 217 18.46 -7.28 25.83
N ALA A 218 17.90 -7.55 27.02
CA ALA A 218 16.47 -7.42 27.26
C ALA A 218 15.98 -5.97 27.08
N GLU A 219 16.74 -4.98 27.56
CA GLU A 219 16.44 -3.56 27.34
C GLU A 219 16.52 -3.15 25.86
N ALA A 220 17.46 -3.72 25.10
CA ALA A 220 17.55 -3.48 23.66
C ALA A 220 16.32 -4.04 22.91
N VAL A 221 15.89 -5.26 23.22
CA VAL A 221 14.66 -5.86 22.64
C VAL A 221 13.39 -5.15 23.12
N MET A 222 13.39 -4.58 24.32
CA MET A 222 12.30 -3.72 24.79
C MET A 222 12.18 -2.44 23.96
N ALA A 223 13.31 -1.79 23.64
CA ALA A 223 13.33 -0.57 22.83
C ALA A 223 13.10 -0.78 21.32
N ASP A 224 13.31 -1.99 20.80
CA ASP A 224 13.11 -2.32 19.38
C ASP A 224 11.62 -2.50 19.04
N GLU A 225 10.98 -1.47 18.48
CA GLU A 225 9.58 -1.49 18.03
C GLU A 225 9.30 -2.60 16.97
N THR A 226 10.32 -3.09 16.27
CA THR A 226 10.19 -4.16 15.26
C THR A 226 10.43 -5.57 15.82
N ALA A 227 10.74 -5.70 17.12
CA ALA A 227 11.01 -6.99 17.74
C ALA A 227 9.82 -7.94 17.65
N THR A 228 10.04 -9.11 17.06
CA THR A 228 9.05 -10.19 16.95
C THR A 228 8.75 -10.81 18.33
N GLN A 229 7.57 -11.45 18.46
CA GLN A 229 7.18 -12.09 19.71
C GLN A 229 8.22 -13.12 20.17
N ASP A 230 8.81 -13.89 19.25
CA ASP A 230 9.86 -14.86 19.58
C ASP A 230 11.13 -14.20 20.12
N GLN A 231 11.53 -13.02 19.62
CA GLN A 231 12.65 -12.24 20.18
C GLN A 231 12.34 -11.71 21.57
N VAL A 232 11.13 -11.16 21.78
CA VAL A 232 10.64 -10.66 23.07
C VAL A 232 10.59 -11.78 24.11
N ASP A 233 10.00 -12.92 23.74
CA ASP A 233 9.93 -14.15 24.54
C ASP A 233 11.32 -14.69 24.89
N ALA A 234 12.25 -14.71 23.92
CA ALA A 234 13.61 -15.21 24.11
C ALA A 234 14.42 -14.29 25.05
N ALA A 235 14.30 -12.97 24.89
CA ALA A 235 14.95 -11.98 25.76
C ALA A 235 14.47 -12.11 27.21
N ALA A 236 13.15 -12.24 27.43
CA ALA A 236 12.57 -12.42 28.75
C ALA A 236 13.08 -13.72 29.41
N LYS A 237 13.06 -14.84 28.66
CA LYS A 237 13.59 -16.14 29.13
C LYS A 237 15.08 -16.08 29.45
N LYS A 238 15.89 -15.39 28.63
CA LYS A 238 17.35 -15.23 28.86
C LYS A 238 17.64 -14.43 30.13
N LEU A 239 16.93 -13.32 30.35
CA LEU A 239 17.08 -12.50 31.56
C LEU A 239 16.68 -13.27 32.82
N ILE A 240 15.52 -13.93 32.82
CA ILE A 240 15.04 -14.75 33.94
C ILE A 240 16.03 -15.90 34.24
N ALA A 241 16.56 -16.56 33.21
CA ALA A 241 17.55 -17.63 33.37
C ALA A 241 18.87 -17.11 33.98
N ALA A 242 19.36 -15.95 33.54
CA ALA A 242 20.57 -15.34 34.08
C ALA A 242 20.39 -14.88 35.53
N GLN A 243 19.22 -14.31 35.86
CA GLN A 243 18.86 -13.93 37.24
C GLN A 243 18.83 -15.14 38.18
N ASN A 244 18.26 -16.26 37.73
CA ASN A 244 18.23 -17.52 38.49
C ASN A 244 19.60 -18.23 38.58
N ALA A 245 20.58 -17.84 37.75
CA ALA A 245 21.93 -18.40 37.74
C ALA A 245 22.93 -17.62 38.61
N LEU A 246 22.51 -16.52 39.24
CA LEU A 246 23.33 -15.72 40.15
C LEU A 246 23.80 -16.56 41.37
N GLN A 247 25.11 -16.61 41.59
CA GLN A 247 25.71 -17.36 42.69
C GLN A 247 26.20 -16.41 43.79
N LYS A 248 25.78 -16.63 45.04
CA LYS A 248 26.19 -15.77 46.18
C LYS A 248 27.70 -15.80 46.37
N ASN A 249 28.30 -14.65 46.68
CA ASN A 249 29.73 -14.56 46.97
C ASN A 249 30.02 -15.09 48.39
N PRO A 250 30.84 -16.16 48.55
CA PRO A 250 31.04 -16.84 49.84
C PRO A 250 31.78 -16.02 50.91
N GLU A 251 32.42 -14.89 50.56
CA GLU A 251 33.09 -14.02 51.54
C GLU A 251 32.26 -12.79 51.97
N THR A 252 30.97 -12.75 51.63
CA THR A 252 30.06 -11.67 52.05
C THR A 252 29.51 -11.97 53.46
N PRO A 253 29.48 -10.99 54.40
CA PRO A 253 28.90 -11.21 55.73
C PRO A 253 27.45 -11.68 55.67
N ALA A 254 27.07 -12.56 56.59
CA ALA A 254 25.70 -13.07 56.70
C ALA A 254 24.68 -11.95 56.95
N ASP A 255 23.48 -12.15 56.40
CA ASP A 255 22.32 -11.29 56.63
C ASP A 255 21.92 -11.30 58.12
N PRO A 256 21.80 -10.15 58.81
CA PRO A 256 21.39 -10.09 60.22
C PRO A 256 19.99 -10.62 60.56
N GLN A 257 19.24 -11.18 59.61
CA GLN A 257 17.88 -11.69 59.81
C GLN A 257 17.76 -13.21 60.03
N ASP A 258 18.86 -13.97 60.07
CA ASP A 258 18.81 -15.42 60.34
C ASP A 258 18.90 -15.72 61.86
N PRO A 259 17.90 -16.37 62.49
CA PRO A 259 17.96 -16.73 63.91
C PRO A 259 18.88 -17.94 64.13
N ASP A 260 19.85 -17.78 65.04
CA ASP A 260 20.78 -18.80 65.54
C ASP A 260 20.11 -20.15 65.84
N GLU A 261 20.42 -21.20 65.05
CA GLU A 261 20.12 -22.60 65.38
C GLU A 261 21.40 -23.36 65.75
N GLY A 262 21.40 -23.88 66.99
CA GLY A 262 22.58 -24.39 67.66
C GLY A 262 23.07 -25.80 67.28
N LYS A 263 24.24 -26.11 67.86
CA LYS A 263 25.08 -27.31 67.69
C LYS A 263 24.46 -28.63 68.24
N PRO A 264 25.08 -29.83 68.10
CA PRO A 264 24.45 -30.98 67.45
C PRO A 264 24.17 -32.19 68.37
N GLY A 265 23.40 -33.16 67.87
CA GLY A 265 23.14 -34.48 68.51
C GLY A 265 23.82 -35.65 67.79
N GLU A 266 24.21 -36.68 68.53
CA GLU A 266 25.16 -37.74 68.11
C GLU A 266 24.57 -39.16 68.23
N GLY A 267 25.02 -40.08 67.36
CA GLY A 267 24.83 -41.55 67.48
C GLY A 267 23.66 -42.18 66.69
N THR A 268 23.71 -43.44 66.22
CA THR A 268 24.79 -44.45 66.16
C THR A 268 24.52 -45.50 65.06
N ASP A 269 25.53 -45.80 64.25
CA ASP A 269 25.95 -47.08 63.64
C ASP A 269 24.94 -48.15 63.13
N SER A 270 25.08 -48.54 61.85
CA SER A 270 25.44 -49.93 61.49
C SER A 270 25.95 -50.07 60.04
N ASP A 271 27.05 -50.82 59.91
CA ASP A 271 27.75 -51.39 58.74
C ASP A 271 26.92 -51.78 57.48
N THR A 272 27.48 -51.88 56.26
CA THR A 272 28.91 -52.04 55.86
C THR A 272 29.18 -51.50 54.44
N ALA A 273 30.42 -51.02 54.20
CA ALA A 273 31.24 -51.01 52.96
C ALA A 273 30.58 -51.03 51.56
N ALA A 274 31.04 -50.32 50.51
CA ALA A 274 32.08 -49.31 50.27
C ALA A 274 31.97 -48.97 48.74
N ALA A 275 32.44 -47.85 48.15
CA ALA A 275 33.09 -46.59 48.53
C ALA A 275 32.91 -45.62 47.32
N SER A 276 33.13 -44.30 47.35
CA SER A 276 33.63 -43.37 48.39
C SER A 276 33.11 -41.93 48.09
N ALA A 277 32.59 -41.25 49.13
CA ALA A 277 32.42 -39.79 49.36
C ALA A 277 32.04 -38.86 48.17
N LEU A 278 30.90 -38.13 48.08
CA LEU A 278 29.98 -37.44 49.02
C LEU A 278 30.54 -36.14 49.68
N PRO A 279 29.70 -35.11 49.97
CA PRO A 279 28.24 -35.17 50.09
C PRO A 279 27.39 -34.19 49.25
N THR A 280 26.18 -34.67 48.95
CA THR A 280 24.99 -33.85 48.71
C THR A 280 24.35 -33.52 50.06
N THR A 281 24.01 -32.26 50.32
CA THR A 281 23.09 -31.88 51.41
C THR A 281 22.00 -30.98 50.86
N ALA A 282 20.77 -31.47 50.85
CA ALA A 282 19.61 -30.67 50.50
C ALA A 282 19.27 -29.72 51.66
N ALA A 283 19.22 -28.42 51.38
CA ALA A 283 18.54 -27.44 52.20
C ALA A 283 17.43 -26.81 51.36
N ALA A 284 16.21 -27.28 51.56
CA ALA A 284 15.03 -26.69 50.95
C ALA A 284 14.52 -25.57 51.86
N LEU A 285 14.78 -24.31 51.53
CA LEU A 285 14.09 -23.17 52.14
C LEU A 285 13.71 -22.09 51.12
N ILE A 286 12.40 -21.94 51.03
CA ILE A 286 11.56 -20.97 50.32
C ILE A 286 12.21 -19.58 50.15
N VAL A 287 12.44 -19.15 48.91
CA VAL A 287 12.42 -17.73 48.55
C VAL A 287 10.99 -17.37 48.14
N SER A 288 10.35 -16.51 48.92
CA SER A 288 8.99 -16.04 48.66
C SER A 288 8.96 -14.99 47.55
N GLY A 289 8.28 -15.29 46.44
CA GLY A 289 7.93 -14.32 45.40
C GLY A 289 9.08 -14.05 44.39
N ALA A 290 8.92 -14.22 43.07
CA ALA A 290 7.71 -14.51 42.30
C ALA A 290 7.93 -15.69 41.32
N ALA A 291 7.10 -16.71 41.44
CA ALA A 291 6.88 -17.66 40.35
C ALA A 291 6.01 -16.98 39.28
N ALA A 292 6.64 -16.13 38.45
CA ALA A 292 6.03 -15.65 37.22
C ALA A 292 5.87 -16.83 36.26
N ALA A 293 4.75 -17.55 36.39
CA ALA A 293 4.36 -18.60 35.48
C ALA A 293 4.10 -17.98 34.09
N LEU A 294 5.12 -18.01 33.23
CA LEU A 294 5.05 -17.54 31.85
C LEU A 294 4.09 -18.44 31.07
N MET A 295 2.79 -18.16 31.17
CA MET A 295 1.76 -18.81 30.38
C MET A 295 1.90 -18.36 28.94
N LEU A 296 2.68 -19.10 28.13
CA LEU A 296 2.67 -18.97 26.68
C LEU A 296 1.25 -19.26 26.16
N ARG A 297 0.44 -18.22 26.01
CA ARG A 297 -0.88 -18.31 25.39
C ARG A 297 -0.68 -18.51 23.89
N LYS A 298 -0.50 -19.76 23.50
CA LYS A 298 -0.39 -20.20 22.10
C LYS A 298 -1.70 -19.91 21.34
N ARG A 299 -1.89 -18.65 20.92
CA ARG A 299 -3.00 -18.23 20.08
C ARG A 299 -2.80 -18.88 18.71
N LYS A 300 -3.62 -19.88 18.39
CA LYS A 300 -3.75 -20.38 17.02
C LYS A 300 -4.06 -19.19 16.11
N HIS A 301 -3.23 -18.94 15.10
CA HIS A 301 -3.71 -18.26 13.91
C HIS A 301 -4.82 -19.14 13.31
N HIS A 302 -6.03 -18.61 13.29
CA HIS A 302 -6.99 -18.98 12.27
C HIS A 302 -6.82 -17.97 11.14
N ILE A 303 -6.47 -18.50 9.97
CA ILE A 303 -6.63 -17.87 8.66
C ILE A 303 -8.13 -17.79 8.38
#